data_AF-V4AAG4-F1
#
_entry.id   AF-V4AAG4-F1
#
_cell.length_a   1.000
_cell.length_b   1.000
_cell.length_c   1.000
_cell.angle_alpha   90.00
_cell.angle_beta   90.00
_cell.angle_gamma   90.00
#
_symmetry.space_group_name_H-M   'P 1'
#
loop_
_entity.id
_entity.type
_entity.pdbx_description
1 polymer ?
#
loop_
_entity_poly.entity_id
_entity_poly.type
_entity_poly.pdbx_seq_one_letter_code
_entity_poly.pdbx_strand_id
1 'polypeptide(L)'
;MATATASHCCRVCNGAITVKSRRKLFVQEFMLLEELCEVLGYMPSENDNGSQYACYLCWGALSKLKKLNNDLVEKLIRDRQNLVKKLKDKHISNCSCGKVQKKAINVF
;
A
#
# COMPACT_ATOMS: atom_id res chain seq x y z
N MET A 1 18.86 -32.06 -23.23
CA MET A 1 18.64 -30.63 -22.86
C MET A 1 17.15 -30.44 -22.63
N ALA A 2 16.71 -30.28 -21.39
CA ALA A 2 15.30 -30.06 -21.08
C ALA A 2 14.94 -28.60 -21.41
N THR A 3 14.08 -28.40 -22.39
CA THR A 3 13.49 -27.11 -22.70
C THR A 3 12.64 -26.66 -21.52
N ALA A 4 12.99 -25.50 -20.94
CA ALA A 4 12.23 -24.88 -19.87
C ALA A 4 10.80 -24.62 -20.35
N THR A 5 9.87 -25.49 -19.95
CA THR A 5 8.44 -25.30 -20.19
C THR A 5 8.05 -24.03 -19.44
N ALA A 6 7.73 -22.95 -20.18
CA ALA A 6 7.20 -21.73 -19.61
C ALA A 6 6.04 -22.12 -18.68
N SER A 7 6.24 -21.90 -17.38
CA SER A 7 5.34 -22.40 -16.35
C SER A 7 3.94 -21.79 -16.58
N HIS A 8 3.02 -22.59 -17.14
CA HIS A 8 1.62 -22.26 -17.35
C HIS A 8 0.80 -22.41 -16.06
N CYS A 9 1.41 -22.15 -14.90
CA CYS A 9 0.74 -22.20 -13.61
C CYS A 9 0.72 -20.83 -12.93
N CYS A 10 -0.25 -20.62 -12.05
CA CYS A 10 -0.32 -19.44 -11.22
C CYS A 10 0.83 -19.46 -10.20
N ARG A 11 1.56 -18.36 -10.03
CA ARG A 11 2.64 -18.23 -9.04
C ARG A 11 2.19 -18.41 -7.60
N VAL A 12 0.93 -18.09 -7.31
CA VAL A 12 0.37 -18.08 -5.96
C VAL A 12 -0.23 -19.43 -5.58
N CYS A 13 -1.08 -19.99 -6.44
CA CYS A 13 -1.81 -21.23 -6.13
C CYS A 13 -1.31 -22.46 -6.90
N ASN A 14 -0.30 -22.31 -7.76
CA ASN A 14 0.21 -23.35 -8.68
C ASN A 14 -0.84 -23.99 -9.60
N GLY A 15 -2.06 -23.45 -9.65
CA GLY A 15 -3.11 -23.93 -10.54
C GLY A 15 -2.80 -23.62 -12.00
N ALA A 16 -3.22 -24.50 -12.91
CA ALA A 16 -3.07 -24.28 -14.35
C ALA A 16 -3.80 -23.01 -14.82
N ILE A 17 -3.15 -22.24 -15.67
CA ILE A 17 -3.68 -20.98 -16.22
C ILE A 17 -3.63 -20.97 -17.74
N THR A 18 -4.71 -20.51 -18.34
CA THR A 18 -4.78 -20.31 -19.79
C THR A 18 -4.20 -18.95 -20.17
N VAL A 19 -3.72 -18.83 -21.41
CA VAL A 19 -3.16 -17.56 -21.93
C VAL A 19 -4.13 -16.38 -21.82
N LYS A 20 -5.45 -16.63 -21.92
CA LYS A 20 -6.49 -15.59 -21.81
C LYS A 20 -6.73 -15.10 -20.38
N SER A 21 -6.45 -15.92 -19.37
CA SER A 21 -6.78 -15.66 -17.96
C SER A 21 -5.57 -15.30 -17.08
N ARG A 22 -4.36 -15.34 -17.66
CA ARG A 22 -3.12 -15.01 -16.95
C ARG A 22 -2.90 -13.49 -16.87
N ARG A 23 -2.45 -13.02 -15.71
CA ARG A 23 -1.98 -11.65 -15.48
C ARG A 23 -0.50 -11.67 -15.13
N LYS A 24 0.29 -10.78 -15.70
CA LYS A 24 1.74 -10.68 -15.41
C LYS A 24 1.95 -10.02 -14.06
N LEU A 25 2.76 -10.63 -13.20
CA LEU A 25 2.99 -10.17 -11.83
C LEU A 25 3.97 -9.00 -11.72
N PHE A 26 4.97 -8.94 -12.59
CA PHE A 26 6.09 -8.02 -12.47
C PHE A 26 5.99 -6.80 -13.40
N VAL A 27 4.78 -6.43 -13.82
CA VAL A 27 4.58 -5.22 -14.62
C VAL A 27 4.54 -4.01 -13.71
N GLN A 28 5.36 -3.00 -14.02
CA GLN A 28 5.56 -1.79 -13.21
C GLN A 28 4.25 -1.03 -12.91
N GLU A 29 3.27 -1.09 -13.82
CA GLU A 29 1.96 -0.45 -13.68
C GLU A 29 1.11 -1.02 -12.54
N PHE A 30 1.35 -2.29 -12.16
CA PHE A 30 0.59 -2.99 -11.13
C PHE A 30 1.56 -3.41 -10.03
N MET A 31 2.07 -2.43 -9.28
CA MET A 31 2.94 -2.67 -8.12
C MET A 31 2.22 -3.51 -7.05
N LEU A 32 2.15 -4.82 -7.25
CA LEU A 32 1.62 -5.82 -6.32
C LEU A 32 2.75 -6.62 -5.67
N LEU A 33 4.00 -6.14 -5.79
CA LEU A 33 5.19 -6.86 -5.35
C LEU A 33 5.19 -7.05 -3.83
N GLU A 34 4.75 -6.04 -3.08
CA GLU A 34 4.67 -6.11 -1.62
C GLU A 34 3.63 -7.15 -1.19
N GLU A 35 2.42 -7.11 -1.76
CA GLU A 35 1.38 -8.10 -1.47
C GLU A 35 1.78 -9.51 -1.91
N LEU A 36 2.47 -9.62 -3.04
CA LEU A 36 2.97 -10.90 -3.53
C LEU A 36 4.06 -11.45 -2.59
N CYS A 37 4.95 -10.60 -2.10
CA CYS A 37 5.97 -10.97 -1.12
C CYS A 37 5.34 -11.44 0.19
N GLU A 38 4.32 -10.73 0.69
CA GLU A 38 3.57 -11.11 1.89
C GLU A 38 2.92 -12.49 1.74
N VAL A 39 2.26 -12.74 0.59
CA VAL A 39 1.59 -14.01 0.32
C VAL A 39 2.56 -15.18 0.11
N LEU A 40 3.70 -14.93 -0.54
CA LEU A 40 4.68 -15.97 -0.84
C LEU A 40 5.65 -16.23 0.33
N GLY A 41 5.82 -15.28 1.25
CA GLY A 41 6.77 -15.37 2.36
C GLY A 41 8.23 -15.19 1.95
N TYR A 42 8.50 -14.77 0.72
CA TYR A 42 9.84 -14.44 0.20
C TYR A 42 9.72 -13.37 -0.87
N MET A 43 10.84 -12.69 -1.17
CA MET A 43 10.91 -11.66 -2.22
C MET A 43 10.96 -12.31 -3.61
N PRO A 44 9.88 -12.27 -4.42
CA PRO A 44 9.88 -12.88 -5.74
C PRO A 44 10.59 -11.98 -6.75
N SER A 45 11.17 -12.58 -7.79
CA SER A 45 11.87 -11.89 -8.87
C SER A 45 11.43 -12.42 -10.23
N GLU A 46 11.46 -11.59 -11.27
CA GLU A 46 11.22 -12.05 -12.65
C GLU A 46 12.16 -13.17 -13.09
N ASN A 47 13.36 -13.20 -12.52
CA ASN A 47 14.43 -14.13 -12.83
C ASN A 47 14.48 -15.34 -11.89
N ASP A 48 13.55 -15.44 -10.94
CA ASP A 48 13.46 -16.64 -10.12
C ASP A 48 12.89 -17.81 -10.95
N ASN A 49 13.07 -19.05 -10.48
CA ASN A 49 12.55 -20.26 -11.16
C ASN A 49 11.00 -20.38 -11.11
N GLY A 50 10.31 -19.28 -10.86
CA GLY A 50 8.89 -19.18 -10.67
C GLY A 50 8.08 -18.88 -11.91
N SER A 51 6.77 -19.04 -11.78
CA SER A 51 5.83 -18.47 -12.74
C SER A 51 5.84 -16.93 -12.67
N GLN A 52 5.86 -16.29 -13.83
CA GLN A 52 5.71 -14.83 -13.95
C GLN A 52 4.24 -14.38 -13.96
N TYR A 53 3.30 -15.31 -13.76
CA TYR A 53 1.88 -15.07 -13.94
C TYR A 53 1.04 -15.45 -12.73
N ALA A 54 -0.04 -14.72 -12.50
CA ALA A 54 -1.13 -15.11 -11.61
C ALA A 54 -2.41 -15.41 -12.40
N CYS A 55 -3.23 -16.31 -11.86
CA CYS A 55 -4.60 -16.48 -12.34
C CYS A 55 -5.46 -15.26 -11.94
N TYR A 56 -6.58 -15.06 -12.63
CA TYR A 56 -7.51 -13.96 -12.34
C TYR A 56 -7.98 -13.91 -10.87
N LEU A 57 -8.20 -15.06 -10.24
CA LEU A 57 -8.64 -15.13 -8.84
C LEU A 57 -7.56 -14.65 -7.87
N CYS A 58 -6.33 -15.17 -7.99
CA CYS A 58 -5.21 -14.75 -7.16
C CYS A 58 -4.86 -13.28 -7.40
N TRP A 59 -4.92 -12.82 -8.66
CA TRP A 59 -4.74 -11.41 -8.99
C TRP A 59 -5.76 -10.50 -8.30
N GLY A 60 -7.03 -10.90 -8.32
CA GLY A 60 -8.11 -10.19 -7.64
C GLY A 60 -7.92 -10.16 -6.12
N ALA A 61 -7.45 -11.26 -5.53
CA ALA A 61 -7.13 -11.33 -4.11
C ALA A 61 -5.97 -10.40 -3.73
N LEU A 62 -4.86 -10.43 -4.49
CA LEU A 62 -3.72 -9.52 -4.30
C LEU A 62 -4.14 -8.05 -4.42
N SER A 63 -4.96 -7.73 -5.42
CA SER A 63 -5.47 -6.37 -5.61
C SER A 63 -6.35 -5.90 -4.44
N LYS A 64 -7.16 -6.80 -3.87
CA LYS A 64 -7.95 -6.52 -2.66
C LYS A 64 -7.05 -6.31 -1.44
N LEU A 65 -6.00 -7.13 -1.27
CA LEU A 65 -5.04 -6.98 -0.19
C LEU A 65 -4.35 -5.61 -0.26
N LYS A 66 -3.90 -5.22 -1.45
CA LYS A 66 -3.31 -3.89 -1.69
C LYS A 66 -4.25 -2.76 -1.29
N LYS A 67 -5.53 -2.87 -1.67
CA LYS A 67 -6.54 -1.87 -1.30
C LYS A 67 -6.70 -1.78 0.22
N LEU A 68 -6.79 -2.92 0.92
CA LEU A 68 -6.88 -2.94 2.38
C LEU A 68 -5.67 -2.31 3.05
N ASN A 69 -4.45 -2.61 2.58
CA ASN A 69 -3.22 -2.03 3.09
C ASN A 69 -3.22 -0.50 2.93
N ASN A 70 -3.62 0.00 1.76
CA ASN A 70 -3.74 1.44 1.53
C ASN A 70 -4.80 2.10 2.45
N ASP A 71 -5.98 1.48 2.56
CA ASP A 71 -7.07 1.98 3.41
C ASP A 71 -6.64 2.08 4.89
N LEU A 72 -5.86 1.10 5.37
CA LEU A 72 -5.28 1.08 6.71
C LEU A 72 -4.25 2.20 6.91
N VAL A 73 -3.32 2.36 5.98
CA VAL A 73 -2.30 3.43 6.02
C VAL A 73 -2.95 4.80 6.04
N GLU A 74 -3.92 5.04 5.16
CA GLU A 74 -4.66 6.30 5.14
C GLU A 74 -5.40 6.57 6.45
N LYS A 75 -6.05 5.55 7.01
CA LYS A 75 -6.75 5.67 8.30
C LYS A 75 -5.78 6.05 9.41
N LEU A 76 -4.63 5.38 9.50
CA LEU A 76 -3.60 5.69 10.51
C LEU A 76 -3.04 7.12 10.34
N ILE A 77 -2.82 7.56 9.11
CA ILE A 77 -2.41 8.95 8.81
C ILE A 77 -3.47 9.95 9.30
N ARG A 78 -4.75 9.70 8.99
CA ARG A 78 -5.87 10.54 9.43
C ARG A 78 -5.98 10.58 10.96
N ASP A 79 -5.89 9.44 11.62
CA ASP A 79 -5.98 9.33 13.09
C ASP A 79 -4.81 10.06 13.77
N ARG A 80 -3.59 9.92 13.24
CA ARG A 80 -2.42 10.68 13.68
C ARG A 80 -2.64 12.20 13.55
N GLN A 81 -3.10 12.67 12.39
CA GLN A 81 -3.36 14.09 12.16
C GLN A 81 -4.43 14.63 13.11
N ASN A 82 -5.50 13.86 13.33
CA ASN A 82 -6.56 14.22 14.28
C ASN A 82 -6.03 14.32 15.72
N LEU A 83 -5.15 13.39 16.13
CA LEU A 83 -4.53 13.45 17.45
C LEU A 83 -3.63 14.68 17.61
N VAL A 84 -2.81 14.98 16.60
CA VAL A 84 -1.96 16.20 16.59
C VAL A 84 -2.83 17.46 16.69
N LYS A 85 -3.95 17.52 15.95
CA LYS A 85 -4.90 18.63 16.02
C LYS A 85 -5.49 18.77 17.43
N LYS A 86 -5.98 17.68 18.02
CA LYS A 86 -6.52 17.68 19.39
C LYS A 86 -5.50 18.14 20.43
N LEU A 87 -4.23 17.76 20.28
CA LEU A 87 -3.15 18.22 21.16
C LEU A 87 -2.91 19.72 21.00
N LYS A 88 -2.80 20.21 19.76
CA LYS A 88 -2.66 21.65 19.48
C LYS A 88 -3.83 22.45 20.04
N ASP A 89 -5.06 22.02 19.82
CA ASP A 89 -6.26 22.71 20.30
C ASP A 89 -6.31 22.74 21.84
N LYS A 90 -5.98 21.62 22.52
CA LYS A 90 -5.88 21.57 23.99
C LYS A 90 -4.77 22.47 24.55
N HIS A 91 -3.64 22.53 23.87
CA HIS A 91 -2.55 23.41 24.28
C HIS A 91 -2.86 24.89 24.00
N ILE A 92 -3.61 25.23 22.94
CA ILE A 92 -4.09 26.60 22.71
C ILE A 92 -5.11 27.00 23.80
N SER A 93 -6.00 26.11 24.23
CA SER A 93 -6.96 26.41 25.30
C SER A 93 -6.32 26.52 26.69
N ASN A 94 -5.18 25.86 26.93
CA ASN A 94 -4.50 25.83 28.24
C ASN A 94 -3.21 26.67 28.29
N CYS A 95 -2.76 27.24 27.17
CA CYS A 95 -1.62 28.14 27.15
C CYS A 95 -2.11 29.56 27.43
N SER A 96 -1.97 29.99 28.69
CA SER A 96 -2.18 31.38 29.11
C SER A 96 -1.05 32.33 28.66
N CYS A 97 -0.08 31.88 27.86
CA CYS A 97 0.93 32.75 27.26
C CYS A 97 0.37 33.42 26.02
N GLY A 98 -0.27 34.58 26.21
CA GLY A 98 -0.53 35.53 25.12
C GLY A 98 -1.90 36.16 25.09
N LYS A 99 -2.39 36.72 26.20
CA LYS A 99 -3.20 37.95 26.08
C LYS A 99 -2.28 39.06 25.57
N VAL A 100 -1.95 39.04 24.27
CA VAL A 100 -1.40 40.22 23.61
C VAL A 100 -2.56 41.20 23.50
N GLN A 101 -2.67 42.07 24.50
CA GLN A 101 -3.52 43.25 24.41
C GLN A 101 -3.06 44.03 23.18
N LYS A 102 -3.88 44.05 22.14
CA LYS A 102 -3.73 45.00 21.03
C LYS A 102 -4.00 46.40 21.59
N LYS A 103 -3.00 47.04 22.21
CA LYS A 103 -3.03 48.49 22.41
C LYS A 103 -2.78 49.13 21.04
N ALA A 104 -3.85 49.68 20.46
CA ALA A 104 -3.74 50.58 19.33
C ALA A 104 -2.89 51.77 19.76
N ILE A 105 -1.73 51.94 19.11
CA ILE A 105 -0.92 53.15 19.24
C ILE A 105 -1.48 54.12 18.20
N ASN A 106 -2.30 55.09 18.65
CA ASN A 106 -2.63 56.27 17.87
C ASN A 106 -1.44 57.23 17.99
N VAL A 107 -0.69 57.40 16.90
CA VAL A 107 0.31 58.47 16.79
C VAL A 107 -0.38 59.65 16.12
N PHE A 108 -0.58 60.72 16.88
CA PHE A 108 -0.85 62.07 16.37
C PHE A 108 0.48 62.77 16.09
#